data_AF-A0A3M0BIC1-F1
#
_entry.id   AF-A0A3M0BIC1-F1
#
_cell.length_a   1.000
_cell.length_b   1.000
_cell.length_c   1.000
_cell.angle_alpha   90.00
_cell.angle_beta   90.00
_cell.angle_gamma   90.00
#
_symmetry.space_group_name_H-M   'P 1'
#
loop_
_entity.id
_entity.type
_entity.pdbx_description
1 polymer ?
#
loop_
_entity_poly.entity_id
_entity_poly.type
_entity_poly.pdbx_seq_one_letter_code
_entity_poly.pdbx_strand_id
1 'polypeptide(L)'
;MAKLGPAHYSPYPVAVYEGVLNPPQGKALLFDKVVDKETAMREAAKAMLTRENPTIFVGPLVLYAWNEDAEKKAKLVKEMAEVLNARIIPMYDYRPKYPKVDPEVEINPNHPNLTIWQNNIKACIFIGVHDHYASVALKIIRCETDCFTISLDTPSGHEDAMITIRSTDVEDLEKFIEIAKEVKKELGLA
;
A
#
# COMPACT_ATOMS: atom_id res chain seq x y z
N MET A 1 0.45 -25.69 13.75
CA MET A 1 -0.32 -25.14 12.61
C MET A 1 -1.77 -25.00 13.02
N ALA A 2 -2.42 -23.88 12.66
CA ALA A 2 -3.84 -23.66 12.84
C ALA A 2 -4.63 -24.69 12.01
N LYS A 3 -5.77 -25.14 12.53
CA LYS A 3 -6.66 -26.04 11.80
C LYS A 3 -7.40 -25.26 10.72
N LEU A 4 -7.64 -25.89 9.57
CA LEU A 4 -8.53 -25.34 8.54
C LEU A 4 -9.90 -25.05 9.17
N GLY A 5 -10.46 -23.88 8.83
CA GLY A 5 -11.83 -23.54 9.22
C GLY A 5 -12.86 -24.44 8.52
N PRO A 6 -14.14 -24.39 8.92
CA PRO A 6 -15.20 -25.25 8.36
C PRO A 6 -15.42 -25.07 6.85
N ALA A 7 -15.03 -23.91 6.30
CA ALA A 7 -15.07 -23.64 4.86
C ALA A 7 -13.78 -24.04 4.12
N HIS A 8 -12.83 -24.68 4.80
CA HIS A 8 -11.52 -25.08 4.27
C HIS A 8 -10.67 -23.95 3.66
N TYR A 9 -11.00 -22.69 3.96
CA TYR A 9 -10.13 -21.58 3.63
C TYR A 9 -8.85 -21.63 4.47
N SER A 10 -7.76 -21.21 3.83
CA SER A 10 -6.46 -21.06 4.48
C SER A 10 -6.58 -20.21 5.76
N PRO A 11 -6.09 -20.68 6.92
CA PRO A 11 -6.01 -19.88 8.12
C PRO A 11 -4.84 -18.88 8.08
N TYR A 12 -3.99 -18.94 7.04
CA TYR A 12 -2.79 -18.12 6.89
C TYR A 12 -2.83 -17.21 5.64
N PRO A 13 -2.10 -16.08 5.66
CA PRO A 13 -1.79 -15.32 4.46
C PRO A 13 -1.09 -16.18 3.40
N VAL A 14 -1.29 -15.86 2.12
CA VAL A 14 -0.80 -16.71 1.02
C VAL A 14 0.72 -16.70 0.98
N ALA A 15 1.34 -15.53 1.18
CA ALA A 15 2.79 -15.37 1.21
C ALA A 15 3.49 -16.28 2.25
N VAL A 16 2.83 -16.61 3.36
CA VAL A 16 3.39 -17.47 4.43
C VAL A 16 3.59 -18.91 3.96
N TYR A 17 2.80 -19.40 3.00
CA TYR A 17 3.01 -20.75 2.41
C TYR A 17 4.33 -20.85 1.65
N GLU A 18 4.81 -19.73 1.12
CA GLU A 18 6.10 -19.59 0.44
C GLU A 18 7.22 -19.16 1.40
N GLY A 19 6.96 -19.15 2.71
CA GLY A 19 7.94 -18.77 3.73
C GLY A 19 8.18 -17.26 3.86
N VAL A 20 7.39 -16.42 3.19
CA VAL A 20 7.47 -14.97 3.31
C VAL A 20 6.73 -14.52 4.57
N LEU A 21 7.46 -13.83 5.44
CA LEU A 21 6.96 -13.29 6.70
C LEU A 21 7.10 -11.77 6.74
N ASN A 22 6.35 -11.15 7.64
CA ASN A 22 6.48 -9.72 7.94
C ASN A 22 7.92 -9.39 8.35
N PRO A 23 8.45 -8.24 7.91
CA PRO A 23 9.81 -7.84 8.27
C PRO A 23 9.92 -7.55 9.78
N PRO A 24 11.08 -7.83 10.41
CA PRO A 24 11.33 -7.46 11.80
C PRO A 24 11.34 -5.93 11.98
N GLN A 25 11.26 -5.47 13.23
CA GLN A 25 11.20 -4.04 13.52
C GLN A 25 12.44 -3.33 12.98
N GLY A 26 12.25 -2.17 12.36
CA GLY A 26 13.33 -1.40 11.73
C GLY A 26 13.75 -1.89 10.33
N LYS A 27 13.18 -2.99 9.83
CA LYS A 27 13.41 -3.50 8.47
C LYS A 27 12.18 -3.33 7.59
N ALA A 28 12.36 -3.61 6.32
CA ALA A 28 11.32 -3.65 5.30
C ALA A 28 11.36 -4.99 4.55
N LEU A 29 10.31 -5.28 3.78
CA LEU A 29 10.24 -6.40 2.86
C LEU A 29 10.28 -5.85 1.43
N LEU A 30 11.16 -6.43 0.60
CA LEU A 30 11.23 -6.19 -0.83
C LEU A 30 11.04 -7.55 -1.52
N PHE A 31 9.84 -7.76 -2.05
CA PHE A 31 9.31 -9.05 -2.49
C PHE A 31 9.34 -10.10 -1.38
N ASP A 32 10.34 -10.97 -1.40
CA ASP A 32 10.56 -12.07 -0.46
C ASP A 32 11.76 -11.79 0.48
N LYS A 33 12.45 -10.66 0.31
CA LYS A 33 13.70 -10.36 1.02
C LYS A 33 13.52 -9.29 2.08
N VAL A 34 14.01 -9.57 3.28
CA VAL A 34 14.15 -8.57 4.34
C VAL A 34 15.33 -7.66 4.00
N VAL A 35 15.06 -6.36 3.91
CA VAL A 35 16.03 -5.31 3.56
C VAL A 35 15.95 -4.14 4.54
N ASP A 36 16.88 -3.19 4.44
CA ASP A 36 16.75 -1.92 5.15
C ASP A 36 15.59 -1.09 4.59
N LYS A 37 14.93 -0.32 5.47
CA LYS A 37 13.80 0.54 5.08
C LYS A 37 14.13 1.46 3.91
N GLU A 38 15.33 2.03 3.93
CA GLU A 38 15.78 2.95 2.88
C GLU A 38 15.89 2.27 1.51
N THR A 39 16.42 1.04 1.45
CA THR A 39 16.47 0.26 0.21
C THR A 39 15.06 0.03 -0.34
N ALA A 40 14.11 -0.37 0.52
CA ALA A 40 12.72 -0.57 0.11
C ALA A 40 12.03 0.74 -0.32
N MET A 41 12.24 1.84 0.41
CA MET A 41 11.75 3.17 0.07
C MET A 41 12.26 3.64 -1.29
N ARG A 42 13.53 3.40 -1.62
CA ARG A 42 14.10 3.75 -2.92
C ARG A 42 13.47 2.97 -4.07
N GLU A 43 13.28 1.67 -3.90
CA GLU A 43 12.62 0.85 -4.92
C GLU A 43 11.13 1.18 -5.05
N ALA A 44 10.45 1.49 -3.94
CA ALA A 44 9.08 2.00 -3.95
C ALA A 44 8.97 3.34 -4.70
N ALA A 45 9.86 4.30 -4.41
CA ALA A 45 9.90 5.59 -5.10
C ALA A 45 10.15 5.40 -6.61
N LYS A 46 11.15 4.61 -6.99
CA LYS A 46 11.39 4.29 -8.41
C LYS A 46 10.15 3.70 -9.05
N ALA A 47 9.49 2.76 -8.38
CA ALA A 47 8.32 2.12 -8.92
C ALA A 47 7.17 3.10 -9.19
N MET A 48 6.91 4.00 -8.25
CA MET A 48 5.87 5.00 -8.37
C MET A 48 6.23 6.09 -9.38
N LEU A 49 7.50 6.49 -9.48
CA LEU A 49 7.93 7.56 -10.41
C LEU A 49 8.03 7.10 -11.87
N THR A 50 8.16 5.79 -12.13
CA THR A 50 8.43 5.27 -13.49
C THR A 50 7.29 4.46 -14.10
N ARG A 51 6.36 3.94 -13.28
CA ARG A 51 5.20 3.18 -13.78
C ARG A 51 4.04 4.11 -14.09
N GLU A 52 3.18 3.66 -14.99
CA GLU A 52 1.99 4.41 -15.41
C GLU A 52 0.94 4.52 -14.29
N ASN A 53 0.27 5.67 -14.27
CA ASN A 53 -0.81 6.01 -13.33
C ASN A 53 -0.53 5.61 -11.86
N PRO A 54 0.57 6.10 -11.26
CA PRO A 54 0.87 5.84 -9.86
C PRO A 54 -0.28 6.36 -8.97
N THR A 55 -0.74 5.54 -8.03
CA THR A 55 -1.91 5.88 -7.20
C THR A 55 -1.67 5.56 -5.72
N ILE A 56 -2.02 6.48 -4.84
CA ILE A 56 -2.01 6.27 -3.39
C ILE A 56 -3.44 6.01 -2.93
N PHE A 57 -3.65 4.84 -2.33
CA PHE A 57 -4.88 4.46 -1.64
C PHE A 57 -4.79 4.83 -0.18
N VAL A 58 -5.66 5.76 0.24
CA VAL A 58 -5.64 6.32 1.59
C VAL A 58 -6.86 5.81 2.35
N GLY A 59 -6.63 5.15 3.49
CA GLY A 59 -7.68 4.60 4.32
C GLY A 59 -8.16 5.50 5.47
N PRO A 60 -9.25 5.12 6.15
CA PRO A 60 -9.86 5.78 7.29
C PRO A 60 -8.93 6.24 8.41
N LEU A 61 -7.80 5.56 8.65
CA LEU A 61 -6.88 5.93 9.72
C LEU A 61 -6.19 7.27 9.46
N VAL A 62 -6.16 7.71 8.20
CA VAL A 62 -5.64 9.02 7.78
C VAL A 62 -6.78 9.94 7.32
N LEU A 63 -7.75 9.44 6.55
CA LEU A 63 -8.79 10.26 5.92
C LEU A 63 -9.66 11.05 6.90
N TYR A 64 -9.97 10.50 8.07
CA TYR A 64 -10.98 11.09 8.96
C TYR A 64 -10.45 12.08 9.98
N ALA A 65 -9.15 12.44 9.95
CA ALA A 65 -8.56 13.45 10.83
C ALA A 65 -9.00 13.32 12.30
N TRP A 66 -9.11 12.08 12.79
CA TRP A 66 -9.72 11.78 14.08
C TRP A 66 -8.81 12.15 15.27
N ASN A 67 -7.56 12.52 14.99
CA ASN A 67 -6.57 13.06 15.91
C ASN A 67 -5.51 13.88 15.15
N GLU A 68 -4.62 14.55 15.89
CA GLU A 68 -3.53 15.38 15.31
C GLU A 68 -2.54 14.57 14.46
N ASP A 69 -2.32 13.30 14.81
CA ASP A 69 -1.42 12.40 14.07
C ASP A 69 -1.98 12.09 12.67
N ALA A 70 -3.27 11.80 12.56
CA ALA A 70 -3.97 11.60 11.30
C ALA A 70 -3.95 12.86 10.42
N GLU A 71 -4.10 14.06 11.02
CA GLU A 71 -3.98 15.32 10.29
C GLU A 71 -2.57 15.54 9.71
N LYS A 72 -1.52 15.24 10.49
CA LYS A 72 -0.13 15.31 10.02
C LYS A 72 0.11 14.34 8.87
N LYS A 73 -0.33 13.09 9.03
CA LYS A 73 -0.24 12.06 7.98
C LYS A 73 -0.98 12.48 6.72
N ALA A 74 -2.17 13.08 6.81
CA ALA A 74 -2.91 13.54 5.65
C ALA A 74 -2.14 14.61 4.85
N LYS A 75 -1.46 15.54 5.54
CA LYS A 75 -0.59 16.53 4.88
C LYS A 75 0.60 15.88 4.19
N LEU A 76 1.26 14.93 4.85
CA LEU A 76 2.40 14.20 4.28
C LEU A 76 1.99 13.32 3.10
N VAL A 77 0.84 12.65 3.17
CA VAL A 77 0.31 11.86 2.05
C VAL A 77 0.05 12.75 0.84
N LYS A 78 -0.47 13.96 1.05
CA LYS A 78 -0.65 14.93 -0.04
C LYS A 78 0.70 15.35 -0.64
N GLU A 79 1.68 15.71 0.19
CA GLU A 79 3.04 16.04 -0.30
C GLU A 79 3.68 14.86 -1.05
N MET A 80 3.55 13.65 -0.52
CA MET A 80 4.05 12.42 -1.14
C MET A 80 3.43 12.20 -2.52
N ALA A 81 2.11 12.42 -2.66
CA ALA A 81 1.43 12.34 -3.95
C ALA A 81 1.98 13.36 -4.95
N GLU A 82 2.24 14.60 -4.52
CA GLU A 82 2.84 15.64 -5.36
C GLU A 82 4.27 15.28 -5.81
N VAL A 83 5.11 14.77 -4.90
CA VAL A 83 6.48 14.34 -5.22
C VAL A 83 6.48 13.20 -6.23
N LEU A 84 5.64 12.18 -5.99
CA LEU A 84 5.53 10.97 -6.82
C LEU A 84 4.70 11.18 -8.10
N ASN A 85 4.10 12.35 -8.30
CA ASN A 85 3.13 12.60 -9.36
C ASN A 85 1.99 11.55 -9.36
N ALA A 86 1.54 11.17 -8.17
CA ALA A 86 0.56 10.11 -7.95
C ALA A 86 -0.86 10.67 -7.76
N ARG A 87 -1.86 9.94 -8.25
CA ARG A 87 -3.26 10.19 -7.90
C ARG A 87 -3.53 9.76 -6.47
N ILE A 88 -4.56 10.32 -5.86
CA ILE A 88 -5.10 9.83 -4.59
C ILE A 88 -6.50 9.29 -4.88
N ILE A 89 -6.74 8.02 -4.52
CA ILE A 89 -8.06 7.42 -4.52
C ILE A 89 -8.37 6.95 -3.09
N PRO A 90 -9.43 7.45 -2.45
CA PRO A 90 -9.73 7.10 -1.07
C PRO A 90 -10.29 5.66 -0.95
N MET A 91 -9.97 5.01 0.18
CA MET A 91 -10.58 3.78 0.66
C MET A 91 -11.46 4.07 1.88
N TYR A 92 -12.37 5.04 1.78
CA TYR A 92 -13.08 5.62 2.93
C TYR A 92 -14.09 4.67 3.62
N ASP A 93 -14.62 3.69 2.90
CA ASP A 93 -15.64 2.78 3.42
C ASP A 93 -15.36 1.34 2.98
N TYR A 94 -15.28 0.44 3.94
CA TYR A 94 -14.96 -0.96 3.71
C TYR A 94 -16.17 -1.86 3.51
N ARG A 95 -17.39 -1.34 3.69
CA ARG A 95 -18.61 -2.13 3.51
C ARG A 95 -18.65 -2.69 2.08
N PRO A 96 -19.15 -3.92 1.87
CA PRO A 96 -19.38 -4.43 0.53
C PRO A 96 -20.38 -3.53 -0.21
N LYS A 97 -19.95 -2.94 -1.33
CA LYS A 97 -20.78 -2.02 -2.12
C LYS A 97 -21.30 -2.62 -3.42
N TYR A 98 -20.91 -3.85 -3.79
CA TYR A 98 -21.29 -4.44 -5.08
C TYR A 98 -22.82 -4.50 -5.26
N PRO A 99 -23.37 -4.14 -6.44
CA PRO A 99 -22.68 -3.66 -7.66
C PRO A 99 -22.49 -2.12 -7.73
N LYS A 100 -22.72 -1.39 -6.64
CA LYS A 100 -22.75 0.08 -6.57
C LYS A 100 -21.39 0.76 -6.35
N VAL A 101 -20.29 0.04 -6.50
CA VAL A 101 -18.96 0.63 -6.35
C VAL A 101 -18.66 1.52 -7.55
N ASP A 102 -18.12 2.72 -7.29
CA ASP A 102 -17.64 3.62 -8.35
C ASP A 102 -16.10 3.53 -8.42
N PRO A 103 -15.55 2.74 -9.36
CA PRO A 103 -14.12 2.48 -9.43
C PRO A 103 -13.27 3.71 -9.83
N GLU A 104 -13.86 4.81 -10.30
CA GLU A 104 -13.09 6.01 -10.66
C GLU A 104 -12.75 6.90 -9.44
N VAL A 105 -13.56 6.80 -8.39
CA VAL A 105 -13.49 7.70 -7.23
C VAL A 105 -13.16 6.99 -5.92
N GLU A 106 -13.28 5.66 -5.86
CA GLU A 106 -12.97 4.89 -4.67
C GLU A 106 -12.36 3.52 -4.97
N ILE A 107 -11.66 2.99 -3.98
CA ILE A 107 -11.28 1.58 -3.95
C ILE A 107 -12.04 0.87 -2.84
N ASN A 108 -12.65 -0.28 -3.17
CA ASN A 108 -13.29 -1.15 -2.20
C ASN A 108 -12.41 -2.39 -1.97
N PRO A 109 -12.08 -2.77 -0.73
CA PRO A 109 -11.18 -3.89 -0.47
C PRO A 109 -11.75 -5.24 -0.94
N ASN A 110 -13.08 -5.35 -1.12
CA ASN A 110 -13.71 -6.59 -1.60
C ASN A 110 -13.64 -6.75 -3.13
N HIS A 111 -13.46 -5.65 -3.87
CA HIS A 111 -13.32 -5.64 -5.33
C HIS A 111 -12.29 -4.58 -5.79
N PRO A 112 -11.05 -4.64 -5.29
CA PRO A 112 -10.03 -3.63 -5.58
C PRO A 112 -9.56 -3.68 -7.05
N ASN A 113 -9.63 -4.88 -7.65
CA ASN A 113 -9.35 -5.15 -9.05
C ASN A 113 -10.15 -4.24 -9.99
N LEU A 114 -11.41 -3.94 -9.67
CA LEU A 114 -12.25 -3.07 -10.51
C LEU A 114 -11.66 -1.66 -10.63
N THR A 115 -11.20 -1.09 -9.50
CA THR A 115 -10.54 0.22 -9.47
C THR A 115 -9.20 0.18 -10.22
N ILE A 116 -8.41 -0.88 -10.03
CA ILE A 116 -7.13 -1.06 -10.73
C ILE A 116 -7.33 -1.14 -12.25
N TRP A 117 -8.25 -1.97 -12.71
CA TRP A 117 -8.54 -2.17 -14.14
C TRP A 117 -9.13 -0.93 -14.79
N GLN A 118 -10.15 -0.32 -14.18
CA GLN A 118 -10.82 0.87 -14.72
C GLN A 118 -9.84 2.02 -14.95
N ASN A 119 -8.91 2.21 -14.00
CA ASN A 119 -7.96 3.32 -14.05
C ASN A 119 -6.61 2.93 -14.70
N ASN A 120 -6.40 1.67 -15.08
CA ASN A 120 -5.11 1.16 -15.57
C ASN A 120 -3.93 1.50 -14.62
N ILE A 121 -4.10 1.26 -13.32
CA ILE A 121 -3.08 1.58 -12.29
C ILE A 121 -1.96 0.54 -12.34
N LYS A 122 -0.71 0.97 -12.56
CA LYS A 122 0.45 0.06 -12.62
C LYS A 122 1.32 0.06 -11.38
N ALA A 123 1.16 1.05 -10.50
CA ALA A 123 1.79 1.06 -9.18
C ALA A 123 0.88 1.73 -8.16
N CYS A 124 0.80 1.16 -6.96
CA CYS A 124 0.05 1.76 -5.89
C CYS A 124 0.67 1.63 -4.50
N ILE A 125 0.31 2.56 -3.62
CA ILE A 125 0.67 2.55 -2.21
C ILE A 125 -0.59 2.50 -1.35
N PHE A 126 -0.61 1.64 -0.34
CA PHE A 126 -1.63 1.61 0.71
C PHE A 126 -1.13 2.35 1.95
N ILE A 127 -1.89 3.34 2.42
CA ILE A 127 -1.56 4.15 3.61
C ILE A 127 -2.81 4.32 4.48
N GLY A 128 -2.71 4.03 5.78
CA GLY A 128 -3.81 4.26 6.73
C GLY A 128 -5.02 3.34 6.54
N VAL A 129 -4.81 2.16 5.95
CA VAL A 129 -5.82 1.11 5.77
C VAL A 129 -5.74 0.14 6.96
N HIS A 130 -6.87 -0.39 7.43
CA HIS A 130 -6.82 -1.40 8.48
C HIS A 130 -6.29 -2.73 7.91
N ASP A 131 -5.44 -3.40 8.69
CA ASP A 131 -4.64 -4.56 8.26
C ASP A 131 -5.45 -5.64 7.56
N HIS A 132 -6.64 -5.96 8.07
CA HIS A 132 -7.49 -7.01 7.51
C HIS A 132 -8.07 -6.63 6.14
N TYR A 133 -8.38 -5.35 5.90
CA TYR A 133 -8.88 -4.88 4.60
C TYR A 133 -7.75 -4.74 3.59
N ALA A 134 -6.58 -4.26 4.00
CA ALA A 134 -5.39 -4.25 3.15
C ALA A 134 -4.99 -5.67 2.74
N SER A 135 -5.01 -6.63 3.68
CA SER A 135 -4.71 -8.04 3.39
C SER A 135 -5.65 -8.65 2.34
N VAL A 136 -6.96 -8.36 2.43
CA VAL A 136 -7.93 -8.83 1.40
C VAL A 136 -7.65 -8.14 0.06
N ALA A 137 -7.45 -6.82 0.08
CA ALA A 137 -7.26 -6.06 -1.14
C ALA A 137 -5.98 -6.49 -1.89
N LEU A 138 -4.87 -6.60 -1.18
CA LEU A 138 -3.56 -6.99 -1.74
C LEU A 138 -3.60 -8.37 -2.38
N LYS A 139 -4.29 -9.35 -1.77
CA LYS A 139 -4.46 -10.69 -2.34
C LYS A 139 -5.18 -10.64 -3.68
N ILE A 140 -6.31 -9.93 -3.75
CA ILE A 140 -7.10 -9.83 -4.99
C ILE A 140 -6.28 -9.10 -6.07
N ILE A 141 -5.64 -7.98 -5.74
CA ILE A 141 -4.81 -7.22 -6.68
C ILE A 141 -3.68 -8.10 -7.24
N ARG A 142 -3.00 -8.87 -6.37
CA ARG A 142 -1.89 -9.75 -6.77
C ARG A 142 -2.35 -10.94 -7.62
N CYS A 143 -3.56 -11.45 -7.39
CA CYS A 143 -4.11 -12.56 -8.16
C CYS A 143 -4.70 -12.14 -9.51
N GLU A 144 -5.22 -10.92 -9.62
CA GLU A 144 -6.07 -10.52 -10.75
C GLU A 144 -5.49 -9.39 -11.62
N THR A 145 -4.39 -8.77 -11.19
CA THR A 145 -3.83 -7.58 -11.86
C THR A 145 -2.31 -7.63 -11.96
N ASP A 146 -1.74 -6.76 -12.79
CA ASP A 146 -0.30 -6.53 -12.91
C ASP A 146 0.19 -5.31 -12.10
N CYS A 147 -0.65 -4.78 -11.20
CA CYS A 147 -0.31 -3.61 -10.40
C CYS A 147 0.78 -3.93 -9.37
N PHE A 148 1.83 -3.11 -9.36
CA PHE A 148 2.88 -3.16 -8.36
C PHE A 148 2.39 -2.60 -7.01
N THR A 149 2.34 -3.41 -5.95
CA THR A 149 1.75 -3.03 -4.67
C THR A 149 2.79 -2.69 -3.61
N ILE A 150 2.60 -1.57 -2.93
CA ILE A 150 3.46 -1.08 -1.84
C ILE A 150 2.58 -0.85 -0.60
N SER A 151 3.04 -1.27 0.58
CA SER A 151 2.34 -1.13 1.87
C SER A 151 3.14 -0.25 2.84
N LEU A 152 2.50 0.82 3.32
CA LEU A 152 2.95 1.78 4.35
C LEU A 152 1.84 2.03 5.40
N ASP A 153 0.98 1.04 5.59
CA ASP A 153 -0.29 1.17 6.31
C ASP A 153 -0.25 0.62 7.73
N THR A 154 0.70 -0.26 8.08
CA THR A 154 0.66 -0.98 9.37
C THR A 154 2.00 -1.09 10.10
N PRO A 155 2.00 -1.14 11.45
CA PRO A 155 3.22 -1.25 12.24
C PRO A 155 3.90 -2.62 12.10
N SER A 156 3.19 -3.61 11.57
CA SER A 156 3.68 -4.97 11.32
C SER A 156 4.08 -5.18 9.86
N GLY A 157 3.58 -4.36 8.93
CA GLY A 157 3.69 -4.54 7.49
C GLY A 157 2.72 -5.58 6.93
N HIS A 158 2.60 -5.65 5.59
CA HIS A 158 1.88 -6.69 4.85
C HIS A 158 2.78 -7.54 3.97
N GLU A 159 2.85 -8.83 4.25
CA GLU A 159 3.62 -9.84 3.50
C GLU A 159 3.08 -10.12 2.09
N ASP A 160 1.81 -9.80 1.81
CA ASP A 160 1.21 -9.98 0.48
C ASP A 160 1.56 -8.83 -0.50
N ALA A 161 2.05 -7.68 -0.01
CA ALA A 161 2.53 -6.58 -0.85
C ALA A 161 3.88 -6.91 -1.51
N MET A 162 4.18 -6.30 -2.67
CA MET A 162 5.49 -6.46 -3.31
C MET A 162 6.58 -5.68 -2.60
N ILE A 163 6.24 -4.54 -1.97
CA ILE A 163 7.12 -3.83 -1.06
C ILE A 163 6.34 -3.50 0.21
N THR A 164 6.99 -3.69 1.35
CA THR A 164 6.39 -3.40 2.65
C THR A 164 7.38 -2.63 3.48
N ILE A 165 7.02 -1.40 3.78
CA ILE A 165 7.76 -0.58 4.72
C ILE A 165 7.03 -0.70 6.04
N ARG A 166 7.63 -1.40 7.00
CA ARG A 166 7.04 -1.56 8.33
C ARG A 166 7.03 -0.21 9.03
N SER A 167 5.89 0.45 9.01
CA SER A 167 5.72 1.77 9.60
C SER A 167 4.26 2.21 9.63
N THR A 168 3.92 2.95 10.68
CA THR A 168 2.76 3.85 10.71
C THR A 168 3.17 5.26 11.11
N ASP A 169 4.46 5.55 11.13
CA ASP A 169 4.98 6.69 11.88
C ASP A 169 5.20 7.87 10.92
N VAL A 170 4.98 9.08 11.43
CA VAL A 170 5.11 10.32 10.67
C VAL A 170 6.53 10.45 10.12
N GLU A 171 7.53 10.07 10.90
CA GLU A 171 8.94 10.14 10.58
C GLU A 171 9.33 9.26 9.37
N ASP A 172 8.68 8.10 9.21
CA ASP A 172 8.94 7.24 8.06
C ASP A 172 8.28 7.79 6.78
N LEU A 173 7.12 8.45 6.89
CA LEU A 173 6.50 9.15 5.76
C LEU A 173 7.37 10.33 5.32
N GLU A 174 7.86 11.14 6.26
CA GLU A 174 8.82 12.23 6.00
C GLU A 174 10.09 11.70 5.34
N LYS A 175 10.69 10.64 5.90
CA LYS A 175 11.88 10.02 5.34
C LYS A 175 11.63 9.50 3.91
N PHE A 176 10.48 8.88 3.66
CA PHE A 176 10.17 8.38 2.32
C PHE A 176 9.98 9.51 1.31
N ILE A 177 9.35 10.62 1.70
CA ILE A 177 9.21 11.80 0.84
C ILE A 177 10.59 12.35 0.43
N GLU A 178 11.52 12.48 1.38
CA GLU A 178 12.88 12.95 1.07
C GLU A 178 13.61 12.00 0.12
N ILE A 179 13.54 10.69 0.38
CA ILE A 179 14.10 9.67 -0.53
C ILE A 179 13.45 9.76 -1.92
N ALA A 180 12.14 9.95 -2.00
CA ALA A 180 11.44 10.08 -3.27
C ALA A 180 11.91 11.32 -4.06
N LYS A 181 12.16 12.45 -3.38
CA LYS A 181 12.75 13.65 -4.00
C LYS A 181 14.16 13.38 -4.53
N GLU A 182 14.99 12.63 -3.81
CA GLU A 182 16.32 12.22 -4.28
C GLU A 182 16.24 11.31 -5.51
N VAL A 183 15.42 10.26 -5.44
CA VAL A 183 15.21 9.31 -6.55
C VAL A 183 14.70 10.04 -7.79
N LYS A 184 13.79 11.01 -7.62
CA LYS A 184 13.28 11.83 -8.73
C LYS A 184 14.38 12.61 -9.42
N LYS A 185 15.35 13.16 -8.68
CA LYS A 185 16.54 13.83 -9.23
C LYS A 185 17.47 12.86 -9.95
N GLU A 186 17.73 11.69 -9.35
CA GLU A 186 18.57 10.63 -9.95
C GLU A 186 18.01 10.12 -11.29
N LEU A 187 16.68 10.08 -11.41
CA LEU A 187 15.97 9.69 -12.63
C LEU A 187 15.86 10.82 -13.66
N GLY A 188 16.27 12.05 -13.32
CA GLY A 188 16.13 13.22 -14.20
C GLY A 188 14.69 13.69 -14.41
N LEU A 189 13.81 13.46 -13.42
CA LEU A 189 12.38 13.80 -13.45
C LEU A 189 12.05 15.05 -12.60
N ALA A 190 13.07 15.74 -12.08
CA ALA A 190 12.95 16.88 -11.18
C ALA A 190 12.98 18.22 -11.93
#